data_AF-A0A0X3XST5-F1
#
_entry.id   AF-A0A0X3XST5-F1
#
_cell.length_a   1.000
_cell.length_b   1.000
_cell.length_c   1.000
_cell.angle_alpha   90.00
_cell.angle_beta   90.00
_cell.angle_gamma   90.00
#
_symmetry.space_group_name_H-M   'P 1'
#
loop_
_entity.id
_entity.type
_entity.pdbx_description
1 polymer ?
#
loop_
_entity_poly.entity_id
_entity_poly.type
_entity_poly.pdbx_seq_one_letter_code
_entity_poly.pdbx_strand_id
1 'polypeptide(L)'
;MPWGRVSGGPWRQPSRTVWWVRDDDGSPIPVSSSGRPTFPYWSSEARAQRAAQLWGPAFRAVPMPLDHWRGAALPDLAEDDLRVGINWSGPRLTGWDFTVADVVDRLAHALAEPPYDG
;
A
#
# COMPACT_ATOMS: atom_id res chain seq x y z
N MET A 1 42.71 -13.91 20.78
CA MET A 1 41.36 -14.19 20.24
C MET A 1 40.96 -15.61 20.65
N PRO A 2 39.70 -15.91 20.99
CA PRO A 2 38.51 -15.30 20.41
C PRO A 2 37.52 -14.67 21.41
N TRP A 3 36.85 -13.64 20.92
CA TRP A 3 35.73 -12.95 21.56
C TRP A 3 34.44 -13.74 21.31
N GLY A 4 33.59 -13.77 22.33
CA GLY A 4 32.30 -14.42 22.31
C GLY A 4 31.34 -13.81 21.28
N ARG A 5 30.65 -14.71 20.58
CA ARG A 5 29.51 -14.46 19.70
C ARG A 5 28.47 -13.59 20.43
N VAL A 6 28.26 -12.38 19.94
CA VAL A 6 27.04 -11.62 20.27
C VAL A 6 25.90 -12.22 19.46
N SER A 7 24.94 -12.81 20.17
CA SER A 7 23.68 -13.30 19.65
C SER A 7 22.87 -12.11 19.10
N GLY A 8 22.87 -11.92 17.78
CA GLY A 8 21.92 -11.02 17.14
C GLY A 8 20.52 -11.61 17.27
N GLY A 9 19.68 -11.01 18.12
CA GLY A 9 18.23 -11.26 18.08
C GLY A 9 17.67 -10.91 16.70
N PRO A 10 16.50 -11.45 16.29
CA PRO A 10 15.95 -11.16 14.99
C PRO A 10 15.55 -9.69 14.92
N TRP A 11 16.43 -8.87 14.35
CA TRP A 11 16.02 -7.55 13.88
C TRP A 11 14.91 -7.80 12.87
N ARG A 12 13.65 -7.49 13.21
CA ARG A 12 12.65 -7.25 12.17
C ARG A 12 13.23 -6.16 11.31
N GLN A 13 13.53 -6.47 10.05
CA GLN A 13 13.84 -5.43 9.08
C GLN A 13 12.71 -4.41 9.14
N PRO A 14 13.01 -3.10 9.06
CA PRO A 14 11.95 -2.10 9.03
C PRO A 14 11.00 -2.44 7.88
N SER A 15 9.78 -2.83 8.20
CA SER A 15 8.76 -3.12 7.20
C SER A 15 8.48 -1.85 6.43
N ARG A 16 8.54 -1.90 5.10
CA ARG A 16 8.15 -0.77 4.24
C ARG A 16 6.72 -0.32 4.61
N THR A 17 6.40 0.95 4.42
CA THR A 17 5.06 1.49 4.75
C THR A 17 4.23 1.65 3.50
N VAL A 18 2.98 1.22 3.58
CA VAL A 18 1.91 1.50 2.62
C VAL A 18 0.94 2.47 3.28
N TRP A 19 0.40 3.40 2.51
CA TRP A 19 -0.52 4.42 3.01
C TRP A 19 -1.88 4.23 2.37
N TRP A 20 -2.92 4.43 3.16
CA TRP A 20 -4.31 4.48 2.71
C TRP A 20 -4.96 5.73 3.28
N VAL A 21 -6.17 6.04 2.81
CA VAL A 21 -6.90 7.22 3.24
C VAL A 21 -8.25 6.81 3.79
N ARG A 22 -8.62 7.41 4.92
CA ARG A 22 -9.90 7.17 5.58
C ARG A 22 -10.36 8.37 6.36
N ASP A 23 -11.62 8.41 6.71
CA ASP A 23 -12.18 9.21 7.78
C ASP A 23 -12.75 8.29 8.88
N ASP A 24 -13.71 8.79 9.64
CA ASP A 24 -14.38 8.04 10.71
C ASP A 24 -15.51 7.15 10.19
N ASP A 25 -16.04 7.43 9.00
CA ASP A 25 -17.10 6.66 8.34
C ASP A 25 -16.54 5.55 7.43
N GLY A 26 -15.29 5.67 6.97
CA GLY A 26 -14.60 4.63 6.24
C GLY A 26 -13.55 5.14 5.27
N SER A 27 -13.32 4.36 4.22
CA SER A 27 -12.39 4.72 3.14
C SER A 27 -13.11 4.94 1.83
N PRO A 28 -12.64 5.86 0.98
CA PRO A 28 -13.18 6.00 -0.37
C PRO A 28 -12.94 4.74 -1.19
N ILE A 29 -13.99 4.25 -1.85
CA ILE A 29 -13.93 3.17 -2.85
C ILE A 29 -14.41 3.74 -4.20
N PRO A 30 -13.61 4.59 -4.86
CA PRO A 30 -13.94 5.13 -6.17
C PRO A 30 -14.01 4.04 -7.23
N VAL A 31 -14.76 4.32 -8.31
CA VAL A 31 -14.73 3.53 -9.53
C VAL A 31 -13.55 4.01 -10.39
N SER A 32 -12.65 3.11 -10.77
CA SER A 32 -11.50 3.45 -11.62
C SER A 32 -11.91 3.67 -13.09
N SER A 33 -10.94 4.01 -13.94
CA SER A 33 -11.13 4.05 -15.39
C SER A 33 -11.48 2.69 -16.02
N SER A 34 -11.23 1.56 -15.32
CA SER A 34 -11.65 0.23 -15.76
C SER A 34 -13.13 -0.07 -15.43
N GLY A 35 -13.82 0.86 -14.76
CA GLY A 35 -15.22 0.68 -14.36
C GLY A 35 -15.39 -0.24 -13.15
N ARG A 36 -14.31 -0.52 -12.41
CA ARG A 36 -14.33 -1.39 -11.23
C ARG A 36 -14.17 -0.59 -9.93
N PRO A 37 -14.90 -0.93 -8.86
CA PRO A 37 -14.62 -0.42 -7.52
C PRO A 37 -13.17 -0.72 -7.14
N THR A 38 -12.46 0.30 -6.69
CA THR A 38 -11.02 0.21 -6.46
C THR A 38 -10.65 0.86 -5.14
N PHE A 39 -9.88 0.13 -4.33
CA PHE A 39 -9.32 0.63 -3.08
C PHE A 39 -7.89 1.15 -3.32
N PRO A 40 -7.64 2.46 -3.16
CA PRO A 40 -6.35 3.04 -3.48
C PRO A 40 -5.36 3.03 -2.31
N TYR A 41 -4.10 2.77 -2.63
CA TYR A 41 -2.95 2.80 -1.72
C TYR A 41 -1.79 3.60 -2.32
N TRP A 42 -0.95 4.13 -1.44
CA TRP A 42 0.22 4.92 -1.80
C TRP A 42 1.49 4.42 -1.13
N SER A 43 2.59 4.57 -1.85
CA SER A 43 3.95 4.27 -1.37
C SER A 43 4.54 5.35 -0.47
N SER A 44 3.90 6.53 -0.37
CA SER A 44 4.37 7.63 0.47
C SER A 44 3.25 8.45 1.08
N GLU A 45 3.51 8.96 2.28
CA GLU A 45 2.58 9.81 3.04
C GLU A 45 2.16 11.04 2.24
N ALA A 46 3.12 11.76 1.65
CA ALA A 46 2.84 12.99 0.91
C ALA A 46 1.90 12.78 -0.28
N ARG A 47 1.86 11.58 -0.88
CA ARG A 47 0.87 11.28 -1.95
C ARG A 47 -0.50 10.98 -1.36
N ALA A 48 -0.56 10.17 -0.29
CA ALA A 48 -1.82 9.89 0.40
C ALA A 48 -2.46 11.15 1.00
N GLN A 49 -1.66 12.06 1.57
CA GLN A 49 -2.15 13.33 2.11
C GLN A 49 -2.75 14.23 1.03
N ARG A 50 -2.13 14.30 -0.16
CA ARG A 50 -2.71 15.03 -1.30
C ARG A 50 -4.05 14.42 -1.73
N ALA A 51 -4.16 13.09 -1.71
CA ALA A 51 -5.42 12.42 -2.00
C ALA A 51 -6.50 12.72 -0.96
N ALA A 52 -6.15 12.66 0.33
CA ALA A 52 -7.05 13.03 1.42
C ALA A 52 -7.60 14.45 1.26
N GLN A 53 -6.73 15.43 0.99
CA GLN A 53 -7.14 16.82 0.75
C GLN A 53 -8.12 16.99 -0.41
N LEU A 54 -7.97 16.20 -1.47
CA LEU A 54 -8.85 16.23 -2.64
C LEU A 54 -10.22 15.59 -2.37
N TRP A 55 -10.29 14.55 -1.53
CA TRP A 55 -11.57 13.96 -1.15
C TRP A 55 -12.32 14.76 -0.11
N GLY A 56 -11.62 15.45 0.79
CA GLY A 56 -12.23 16.37 1.72
C GLY A 56 -11.50 16.48 3.05
N PRO A 57 -11.85 17.49 3.87
CA PRO A 57 -11.12 17.85 5.08
C PRO A 57 -11.18 16.79 6.20
N ALA A 58 -12.14 15.87 6.16
CA ALA A 58 -12.26 14.79 7.16
C ALA A 58 -11.30 13.62 6.91
N PHE A 59 -10.82 13.48 5.67
CA PHE A 59 -9.95 12.37 5.29
C PHE A 59 -8.52 12.60 5.79
N ARG A 60 -7.87 11.51 6.19
CA ARG A 60 -6.48 11.49 6.66
C ARG A 60 -5.71 10.33 6.04
N ALA A 61 -4.43 10.55 5.80
CA ALA A 61 -3.50 9.48 5.43
C ALA A 61 -3.17 8.64 6.67
N VAL A 62 -3.24 7.32 6.54
CA VAL A 62 -2.96 6.37 7.62
C VAL A 62 -1.85 5.42 7.17
N PRO A 63 -0.78 5.24 7.97
CA PRO A 63 0.27 4.28 7.65
C PRO A 63 -0.17 2.85 7.96
N MET A 64 0.28 1.91 7.13
CA MET A 64 0.10 0.47 7.31
C MET A 64 1.41 -0.25 6.98
N PRO A 65 1.89 -1.15 7.83
CA PRO A 65 3.05 -1.99 7.50
C PRO A 65 2.78 -2.81 6.23
N LEU A 66 3.76 -2.90 5.33
CA LEU A 66 3.65 -3.65 4.07
C LEU A 66 3.27 -5.12 4.32
N ASP A 67 3.82 -5.73 5.36
CA ASP A 67 3.51 -7.12 5.73
C ASP A 67 2.05 -7.30 6.14
N HIS A 68 1.49 -6.31 6.86
CA HIS A 68 0.08 -6.33 7.24
C HIS A 68 -0.83 -6.07 6.05
N TRP A 69 -0.45 -5.14 5.17
CA TRP A 69 -1.17 -4.89 3.92
C TRP A 69 -1.23 -6.16 3.07
N ARG A 70 -0.10 -6.85 2.91
CA ARG A 70 -0.01 -8.11 2.15
C ARG A 70 -0.77 -9.26 2.83
N GLY A 71 -0.65 -9.40 4.15
CA GLY A 71 -1.12 -10.56 4.88
C GLY A 71 -2.58 -10.51 5.34
N ALA A 72 -3.18 -9.31 5.40
CA ALA A 72 -4.55 -9.12 5.88
C ALA A 72 -5.38 -8.26 4.92
N ALA A 73 -4.95 -7.03 4.64
CA ALA A 73 -5.78 -6.10 3.88
C ALA A 73 -6.02 -6.53 2.42
N LEU A 74 -4.99 -7.03 1.72
CA LEU A 74 -5.14 -7.51 0.35
C LEU A 74 -6.09 -8.72 0.23
N PRO A 75 -6.00 -9.75 1.08
CA PRO A 75 -7.00 -10.81 1.16
C PRO A 75 -8.44 -10.29 1.33
N ASP A 76 -8.68 -9.37 2.26
CA ASP A 76 -10.03 -8.82 2.49
C ASP A 76 -10.60 -8.15 1.22
N LEU A 77 -9.78 -7.39 0.50
CA LEU A 77 -10.19 -6.79 -0.79
C LEU A 77 -10.52 -7.84 -1.86
N ALA A 78 -9.85 -8.99 -1.84
CA ALA A 78 -10.13 -10.06 -2.78
C ALA A 78 -11.49 -10.72 -2.49
N GLU A 79 -11.83 -10.88 -1.21
CA GLU A 79 -13.14 -11.39 -0.77
C GLU A 79 -14.28 -10.45 -1.17
N ASP A 80 -14.03 -9.14 -1.14
CA ASP A 80 -14.99 -8.09 -1.51
C ASP A 80 -15.05 -7.76 -3.02
N ASP A 81 -14.33 -8.51 -3.88
CA ASP A 81 -14.18 -8.25 -5.34
C ASP A 81 -13.71 -6.80 -5.67
N LEU A 82 -12.87 -6.24 -4.81
CA LEU A 82 -12.29 -4.91 -4.99
C LEU A 82 -10.96 -4.97 -5.73
N ARG A 83 -10.73 -3.99 -6.60
CA ARG A 83 -9.43 -3.76 -7.25
C ARG A 83 -8.50 -2.96 -6.34
N VAL A 84 -7.20 -3.00 -6.63
CA VAL A 84 -6.19 -2.24 -5.91
C VAL A 84 -5.66 -1.11 -6.79
N GLY A 85 -5.84 0.13 -6.35
CA GLY A 85 -5.32 1.32 -7.02
C GLY A 85 -3.95 1.68 -6.46
N ILE A 86 -2.92 1.80 -7.29
CA ILE A 86 -1.55 2.07 -6.80
C ILE A 86 -1.11 3.49 -7.19
N ASN A 87 -0.76 4.29 -6.20
CA ASN A 87 -0.21 5.64 -6.35
C ASN A 87 -1.04 6.57 -7.26
N TRP A 88 -2.37 6.50 -7.15
CA TRP A 88 -3.27 7.38 -7.89
C TRP A 88 -3.00 8.85 -7.62
N SER A 89 -3.18 9.68 -8.64
CA SER A 89 -2.81 11.10 -8.57
C SER A 89 -3.62 11.95 -9.55
N GLY A 90 -3.34 13.26 -9.54
CA GLY A 90 -4.05 14.25 -10.35
C GLY A 90 -5.40 14.66 -9.76
N PRO A 91 -6.09 15.65 -10.37
CA PRO A 91 -7.30 16.25 -9.82
C PRO A 91 -8.47 15.29 -9.66
N ARG A 92 -8.48 14.19 -10.42
CA ARG A 92 -9.52 13.15 -10.36
C ARG A 92 -9.13 11.95 -9.50
N LEU A 93 -7.92 11.94 -8.93
CA LEU A 93 -7.36 10.80 -8.20
C LEU A 93 -7.56 9.49 -8.95
N THR A 94 -7.04 9.42 -10.17
CA THR A 94 -7.15 8.22 -11.02
C THR A 94 -5.78 7.63 -11.29
N GLY A 95 -5.76 6.37 -11.70
CA GLY A 95 -4.56 5.67 -12.13
C GLY A 95 -4.89 4.24 -12.52
N TRP A 96 -3.85 3.42 -12.65
CA TRP A 96 -4.02 2.00 -12.93
C TRP A 96 -4.57 1.27 -11.71
N ASP A 97 -5.46 0.32 -11.97
CA ASP A 97 -5.96 -0.64 -11.00
C ASP A 97 -5.55 -2.07 -11.39
N PHE A 98 -5.41 -2.91 -10.38
CA PHE A 98 -4.91 -4.27 -10.50
C PHE A 98 -5.78 -5.22 -9.70
N THR A 99 -5.82 -6.50 -10.08
CA THR A 99 -6.34 -7.52 -9.17
C THR A 99 -5.42 -7.66 -7.96
N VAL A 100 -5.93 -8.22 -6.87
CA VAL A 100 -5.09 -8.56 -5.71
C VAL A 100 -3.95 -9.50 -6.11
N ALA A 101 -4.22 -10.49 -6.98
CA ALA A 101 -3.21 -11.41 -7.49
C ALA A 101 -2.08 -10.67 -8.24
N ASP A 102 -2.44 -9.76 -9.16
CA ASP A 102 -1.45 -8.94 -9.89
C ASP A 102 -0.56 -8.14 -8.94
N VAL A 103 -1.12 -7.60 -7.86
CA VAL A 103 -0.36 -6.82 -6.86
C VAL A 103 0.58 -7.72 -6.08
N VAL A 104 0.12 -8.90 -5.63
CA VAL A 104 0.96 -9.86 -4.90
C VAL A 104 2.14 -10.31 -5.76
N ASP A 105 1.90 -10.64 -7.03
CA ASP A 105 2.95 -11.09 -7.95
C ASP A 105 4.00 -9.99 -8.19
N ARG A 106 3.54 -8.75 -8.45
CA ARG A 106 4.43 -7.59 -8.62
C ARG A 106 5.23 -7.29 -7.35
N LEU A 107 4.60 -7.42 -6.19
CA LEU A 107 5.26 -7.19 -4.91
C LEU A 107 6.32 -8.26 -4.65
N ALA A 108 6.03 -9.53 -4.95
CA ALA A 108 7.00 -10.62 -4.83
C ALA A 108 8.23 -10.37 -5.72
N HIS A 109 8.01 -9.97 -6.98
CA HIS A 109 9.10 -9.63 -7.89
C HIS A 109 9.92 -8.42 -7.38
N ALA A 110 9.25 -7.34 -6.97
CA ALA A 110 9.91 -6.12 -6.49
C ALA A 110 10.67 -6.29 -5.15
N LEU A 111 10.38 -7.35 -4.38
CA LEU A 111 11.10 -7.70 -3.16
C LEU A 111 12.20 -8.75 -3.39
N ALA A 112 12.15 -9.49 -4.49
CA ALA A 112 13.14 -10.49 -4.87
C ALA A 112 14.32 -9.88 -5.63
N GLU A 113 14.09 -8.80 -6.39
CA GLU A 113 15.14 -8.04 -7.05
C GLU A 113 16.04 -7.36 -6.00
N PRO A 114 17.37 -7.61 -5.98
CA PRO A 114 18.28 -6.82 -5.17
C PRO A 114 18.22 -5.36 -5.63
N PRO A 115 18.39 -4.37 -4.74
CA PRO A 115 18.43 -2.97 -5.16
C PRO A 115 19.50 -2.83 -6.25
N TYR A 116 19.11 -2.22 -7.38
CA TYR A 116 20.02 -1.96 -8.48
C TYR A 116 21.15 -1.07 -7.96
N ASP A 117 22.35 -1.65 -7.82
CA ASP A 117 23.59 -0.91 -7.57
C ASP A 117 23.93 -0.17 -8.87
N GLY A 118 23.40 1.05 -9.01
CA GLY A 118 23.75 1.98 -10.09
C GLY A 118 25.06 2.70 -9.82
#